data_AF-A0A8T5MGK7-F1
#
_entry.id   AF-A0A8T5MGK7-F1
#
_cell.length_a   1.000
_cell.length_b   1.000
_cell.length_c   1.000
_cell.angle_alpha   90.00
_cell.angle_beta   90.00
_cell.angle_gamma   90.00
#
_symmetry.space_group_name_H-M   'P 1'
#
loop_
_entity.id
_entity.type
_entity.pdbx_description
1 polymer ?
#
loop_
_entity_poly.entity_id
_entity_poly.type
_entity_poly.pdbx_seq_one_letter_code
_entity_poly.pdbx_strand_id
1 'polypeptide(L)'
;MGVTDFILGAIQTAKDFHATLSPTLQIFLTLFILVLIIVVYAIFVWKLHQFMGQKNIFNFDLNKYNTSENPILAKITASGFYLVEYILIIPFIIFFWFLIFTFFLIFFLEESIGVNTILMISAIAVAAIRMSSYIPGYGEKLAKDLAKILPFTFLGISVVQPGIFADLGVRVGSRISELPMFFSGVINYLLFILILEVVLRFFEFGFNIAGIESEEDIPQNSLPVVKK
;
A
#
# COMPACT_ATOMS: atom_id res chain seq x y z
N MET A 1 9.59 28.39 15.85
CA MET A 1 8.40 27.59 16.15
C MET A 1 8.38 26.44 15.16
N GLY A 2 8.68 25.22 15.61
CA GLY A 2 8.80 24.06 14.73
C GLY A 2 7.43 23.53 14.29
N VAL A 3 7.39 22.69 13.25
CA VAL A 3 6.18 21.97 12.82
C VAL A 3 5.57 21.14 13.95
N THR A 4 6.43 20.59 14.82
CA THR A 4 6.04 19.86 16.03
C THR A 4 5.29 20.75 17.03
N ASP A 5 5.78 21.97 17.28
CA ASP A 5 5.16 22.90 18.24
C ASP A 5 3.78 23.35 17.78
N PHE A 6 3.63 23.57 16.47
CA PHE A 6 2.34 23.91 15.86
C PHE A 6 1.33 22.76 16.00
N ILE A 7 1.75 21.53 15.71
CA ILE A 7 0.88 20.35 15.81
C ILE A 7 0.48 20.09 17.26
N LEU A 8 1.42 20.15 18.21
CA LEU A 8 1.14 19.98 19.63
C LEU A 8 0.18 21.07 20.16
N GLY A 9 0.36 22.32 19.73
CA GLY A 9 -0.56 23.41 20.06
C GLY A 9 -1.98 23.20 19.51
N ALA A 10 -2.11 22.69 18.28
CA ALA A 10 -3.40 22.35 17.70
C ALA A 10 -4.08 21.18 18.44
N ILE A 11 -3.32 20.15 18.82
CA ILE A 11 -3.81 19.03 19.63
C ILE A 11 -4.31 19.51 20.99
N GLN A 12 -3.56 20.38 21.66
CA GLN A 12 -3.96 20.91 22.96
C GLN A 12 -5.24 21.73 22.87
N THR A 13 -5.33 22.61 21.86
CA THR A 13 -6.54 23.41 21.60
C THR A 13 -7.76 22.53 21.36
N ALA A 14 -7.59 21.42 20.61
CA ALA A 14 -8.68 20.47 20.36
C ALA A 14 -9.12 19.73 21.63
N LYS A 15 -8.19 19.37 22.53
CA LYS A 15 -8.52 18.75 23.82
C LYS A 15 -9.29 19.71 24.72
N ASP A 16 -8.82 20.95 24.80
CA ASP A 16 -9.45 21.98 25.63
C ASP A 16 -10.88 22.25 25.13
N PHE A 17 -11.07 22.33 23.81
CA PHE A 17 -12.40 22.42 23.21
C PHE A 17 -13.27 21.20 23.55
N HIS A 18 -12.76 19.99 23.38
CA HIS A 18 -13.50 18.75 23.69
C HIS A 18 -13.93 18.70 25.17
N ALA A 19 -13.07 19.14 26.09
CA ALA A 19 -13.35 19.17 27.52
C ALA A 19 -14.46 20.16 27.91
N THR A 20 -14.72 21.19 27.10
CA THR A 20 -15.84 22.13 27.32
C THR A 20 -17.21 21.60 26.90
N LEU A 21 -17.26 20.50 26.15
CA LEU A 21 -18.51 19.89 25.67
C LEU A 21 -19.21 19.08 26.76
N SER A 22 -20.54 18.94 26.67
CA SER A 22 -21.29 18.03 27.54
C SER A 22 -20.90 16.56 27.28
N PRO A 23 -21.01 15.66 28.28
CA PRO A 23 -20.60 14.26 28.12
C PRO A 23 -21.25 13.56 26.92
N THR A 24 -22.53 13.85 26.64
CA THR A 24 -23.24 13.29 25.49
C THR A 24 -22.66 13.78 24.16
N LEU A 25 -22.30 15.07 24.07
CA LEU A 25 -21.70 15.64 22.87
C LEU A 25 -20.27 15.13 22.64
N GLN A 26 -19.51 14.87 23.70
CA GLN A 26 -18.18 14.24 23.62
C GLN A 26 -18.23 12.86 22.97
N ILE A 27 -19.16 12.01 23.44
CA ILE A 27 -19.36 10.66 22.87
C ILE A 27 -19.78 10.77 21.40
N PHE A 28 -20.76 11.62 21.09
CA PHE A 28 -21.24 11.80 19.73
C PHE A 28 -20.13 12.28 18.78
N LEU A 29 -19.37 13.31 19.17
CA LEU A 29 -18.27 13.85 18.38
C LEU A 29 -17.17 12.81 18.18
N THR A 30 -16.83 12.04 19.21
CA THR A 30 -15.83 10.96 19.14
C THR A 30 -16.27 9.89 18.14
N LEU A 31 -17.50 9.40 18.23
CA LEU A 31 -18.06 8.44 17.28
C LEU A 31 -18.05 8.98 15.85
N PHE A 32 -18.45 10.23 15.66
CA PHE A 32 -18.48 10.87 14.35
C PHE A 32 -17.09 10.94 13.71
N ILE A 33 -16.07 11.37 14.47
CA ILE A 33 -14.68 11.43 14.01
C ILE A 33 -14.16 10.03 13.65
N LEU A 34 -14.49 9.02 14.45
CA LEU A 34 -14.07 7.65 14.18
C LEU A 34 -14.68 7.06 12.92
N VAL A 35 -15.97 7.30 12.69
CA VAL A 35 -16.63 6.91 11.44
C VAL A 35 -15.93 7.57 10.26
N LEU A 36 -15.60 8.86 10.36
CA LEU A 36 -14.87 9.58 9.31
C LEU A 36 -13.49 8.96 9.05
N ILE A 37 -12.72 8.66 10.11
CA ILE A 37 -11.41 8.01 9.99
C ILE A 37 -11.53 6.64 9.31
N ILE A 38 -12.53 5.83 9.69
CA ILE A 38 -12.76 4.51 9.09
C ILE A 38 -13.14 4.65 7.62
N VAL A 39 -13.98 5.64 7.24
CA VAL A 39 -14.34 5.90 5.84
C VAL A 39 -13.10 6.30 5.03
N VAL A 40 -12.28 7.21 5.56
CA VAL A 40 -11.01 7.61 4.91
C VAL A 40 -10.09 6.41 4.74
N TYR A 41 -9.98 5.56 5.77
CA TYR A 41 -9.20 4.34 5.71
C TYR A 41 -9.75 3.36 4.67
N ALA A 42 -11.06 3.16 4.59
CA ALA A 42 -11.70 2.31 3.60
C ALA A 42 -11.45 2.80 2.16
N ILE A 43 -11.47 4.12 1.93
CA ILE A 43 -11.09 4.73 0.64
C ILE A 43 -9.63 4.44 0.33
N PHE A 44 -8.75 4.57 1.32
CA PHE A 44 -7.34 4.21 1.18
C PHE A 44 -7.16 2.73 0.80
N VAL A 45 -7.80 1.79 1.50
CA VAL A 45 -7.74 0.36 1.19
C VAL A 45 -8.31 0.07 -0.21
N TRP A 46 -9.37 0.80 -0.59
CA TRP A 46 -9.90 0.72 -1.94
C TRP A 46 -8.87 1.18 -2.98
N LYS A 47 -8.08 2.21 -2.73
CA LYS A 47 -6.97 2.58 -3.62
C LYS A 47 -5.84 1.54 -3.57
N LEU A 48 -5.41 1.13 -2.38
CA LEU A 48 -4.30 0.20 -2.19
C LEU A 48 -4.49 -1.10 -2.97
N HIS A 49 -5.68 -1.72 -2.92
CA HIS A 49 -5.88 -2.98 -3.63
C HIS A 49 -5.93 -2.83 -5.15
N GLN A 50 -6.36 -1.68 -5.67
CA GLN A 50 -6.34 -1.41 -7.11
C GLN A 50 -4.89 -1.31 -7.61
N PHE A 51 -4.02 -0.64 -6.84
CA PHE A 51 -2.62 -0.48 -7.23
C PHE A 51 -1.76 -1.71 -6.92
N MET A 52 -1.84 -2.27 -5.71
CA MET A 52 -0.95 -3.35 -5.27
C MET A 52 -1.36 -4.73 -5.78
N GLY A 53 -2.67 -4.92 -6.03
CA GLY A 53 -3.22 -6.20 -6.45
C GLY A 53 -2.96 -6.54 -7.92
N GLN A 54 -2.52 -5.56 -8.72
CA GLN A 54 -2.18 -5.77 -10.13
C GLN A 54 -0.69 -6.07 -10.28
N LYS A 55 -0.33 -7.09 -11.07
CA LYS A 55 1.07 -7.40 -11.39
C LYS A 55 1.74 -6.19 -12.07
N ASN A 56 1.08 -5.66 -13.11
CA ASN A 56 1.48 -4.46 -13.85
C ASN A 56 0.54 -3.31 -13.48
N ILE A 57 0.99 -2.45 -12.57
CA ILE A 57 0.20 -1.36 -11.95
C ILE A 57 -0.20 -0.29 -12.98
N PHE A 58 0.56 -0.18 -14.07
CA PHE A 58 0.34 0.77 -15.16
C PHE A 58 0.82 0.14 -16.47
N ASN A 59 0.04 0.25 -17.55
CA ASN A 59 0.56 0.08 -18.92
C ASN A 59 1.37 1.33 -19.29
N PHE A 60 2.45 1.60 -18.57
CA PHE A 60 3.33 2.75 -18.83
C PHE A 60 4.17 2.46 -20.06
N ASP A 61 3.56 2.44 -21.25
CA ASP A 61 4.33 2.24 -22.47
C ASP A 61 5.25 3.44 -22.74
N LEU A 62 6.46 3.42 -22.17
CA LEU A 62 7.50 4.41 -22.38
C LEU A 62 8.08 4.29 -23.79
N ASN A 63 7.86 3.17 -24.48
CA ASN A 63 8.28 2.99 -25.88
C ASN A 63 7.51 3.91 -26.82
N LYS A 64 6.33 4.41 -26.44
CA LYS A 64 5.60 5.43 -27.23
C LYS A 64 6.36 6.76 -27.34
N TYR A 65 7.34 7.01 -26.47
CA TYR A 65 8.20 8.20 -26.52
C TYR A 65 9.51 7.93 -27.27
N ASN A 66 9.67 6.74 -27.84
CA ASN A 66 10.83 6.42 -28.66
C ASN A 66 10.73 7.13 -30.02
N THR A 67 11.42 8.26 -30.15
CA THR A 67 11.49 9.05 -31.38
C THR A 67 12.65 8.63 -32.31
N SER A 68 13.26 7.47 -32.06
CA SER A 68 14.46 7.05 -32.79
C SER A 68 14.14 6.51 -34.18
N GLU A 69 14.63 7.18 -35.21
CA GLU A 69 14.45 6.76 -36.62
C GLU A 69 15.33 5.56 -37.01
N ASN A 70 16.44 5.34 -36.29
CA ASN A 70 17.39 4.26 -36.58
C ASN A 70 16.98 2.95 -35.87
N PRO A 71 16.88 1.80 -36.57
CA PRO A 71 16.39 0.54 -36.02
C PRO A 71 17.24 -0.02 -34.86
N ILE A 72 18.55 0.25 -34.84
CA ILE A 72 19.42 -0.21 -33.74
C ILE A 72 19.21 0.66 -32.50
N LEU A 73 19.19 1.98 -32.67
CA LEU A 73 18.94 2.92 -31.56
C LEU A 73 17.54 2.74 -30.99
N ALA A 74 16.53 2.55 -31.83
CA ALA A 74 15.16 2.30 -31.43
C ALA A 74 15.04 1.05 -30.53
N LYS A 75 15.80 -0.01 -30.83
CA LYS A 75 15.80 -1.23 -30.02
C LYS A 75 16.48 -1.03 -28.66
N ILE A 76 17.58 -0.27 -28.61
CA ILE A 76 18.30 0.03 -27.37
C ILE A 76 17.47 0.94 -26.46
N THR A 77 16.88 2.01 -27.00
CA THR A 77 16.02 2.93 -26.23
C THR A 77 14.77 2.23 -25.71
N ALA A 78 14.13 1.39 -26.53
CA ALA A 78 12.97 0.62 -26.09
C ALA A 78 13.32 -0.35 -24.95
N SER A 79 14.45 -1.04 -25.05
CA SER A 79 14.93 -1.92 -23.98
C SER A 79 15.28 -1.14 -22.70
N GLY A 80 15.90 0.04 -22.83
CA GLY A 80 16.19 0.93 -21.70
C GLY A 80 14.92 1.43 -20.99
N PHE A 81 13.91 1.82 -21.76
CA PHE A 81 12.61 2.22 -21.23
C PHE A 81 11.92 1.09 -20.47
N TYR A 82 11.95 -0.13 -21.02
CA TYR A 82 11.44 -1.32 -20.34
C TYR A 82 12.17 -1.55 -19.00
N LEU A 83 13.50 -1.47 -18.97
CA LEU A 83 14.26 -1.64 -17.71
C LEU A 83 13.86 -0.57 -16.67
N VAL A 84 13.77 0.69 -17.05
CA VAL A 84 13.42 1.78 -16.12
C VAL A 84 12.00 1.63 -15.57
N GLU A 85 11.03 1.32 -16.42
CA GLU A 85 9.63 1.12 -16.02
C GLU A 85 9.50 -0.02 -15.00
N TYR A 86 10.04 -1.18 -15.36
CA TYR A 86 9.74 -2.41 -14.66
C TYR A 86 10.66 -2.67 -13.46
N ILE A 87 11.91 -2.18 -13.50
CA ILE A 87 12.90 -2.39 -12.42
C ILE A 87 12.96 -1.21 -11.45
N LEU A 88 12.65 0.02 -11.87
CA LEU A 88 12.74 1.20 -11.00
C LEU A 88 11.38 1.77 -10.63
N ILE A 89 10.54 2.08 -11.63
CA ILE A 89 9.27 2.79 -11.40
C ILE A 89 8.31 1.94 -10.57
N ILE A 90 8.14 0.66 -10.92
CA ILE A 90 7.22 -0.23 -10.20
C ILE A 90 7.63 -0.44 -8.72
N PRO A 91 8.86 -0.83 -8.38
CA PRO A 91 9.29 -0.92 -6.98
C PRO A 91 9.12 0.37 -6.19
N PHE A 92 9.35 1.52 -6.83
CA PHE A 92 9.15 2.82 -6.19
C PHE A 92 7.68 3.11 -5.88
N ILE A 93 6.76 2.74 -6.78
CA ILE A 93 5.32 2.87 -6.55
C ILE A 93 4.88 1.95 -5.40
N ILE A 94 5.34 0.69 -5.40
CA ILE A 94 5.05 -0.27 -4.32
C ILE A 94 5.56 0.29 -2.99
N PHE A 95 6.77 0.83 -2.99
CA PHE A 95 7.37 1.45 -1.82
C PHE A 95 6.56 2.65 -1.32
N PHE A 96 6.08 3.52 -2.22
CA PHE A 96 5.22 4.64 -1.85
C PHE A 96 3.93 4.17 -1.14
N TRP A 97 3.26 3.15 -1.69
CA TRP A 97 2.08 2.56 -1.06
C TRP A 97 2.40 1.85 0.26
N PHE A 98 3.56 1.20 0.35
CA PHE A 98 4.09 0.65 1.60
C PHE A 98 4.23 1.74 2.66
N LEU A 99 4.83 2.90 2.36
CA LEU A 99 4.97 4.00 3.33
C LEU A 99 3.62 4.47 3.87
N ILE A 100 2.63 4.66 2.98
CA ILE A 100 1.29 5.07 3.39
C ILE A 100 0.66 3.98 4.27
N PHE A 101 0.80 2.71 3.90
CA PHE A 101 0.27 1.60 4.68
C PHE A 101 0.90 1.52 6.07
N THR A 102 2.22 1.59 6.17
CA THR A 102 2.93 1.59 7.46
C THR A 102 2.55 2.80 8.31
N PHE A 103 2.39 3.98 7.70
CA PHE A 103 1.95 5.18 8.40
C PHE A 103 0.59 4.96 9.10
N PHE A 104 -0.38 4.37 8.39
CA PHE A 104 -1.65 4.01 9.01
C PHE A 104 -1.46 2.96 10.12
N LEU A 105 -0.60 1.96 9.94
CA LEU A 105 -0.37 0.97 11.00
C LEU A 105 0.26 1.59 12.25
N ILE A 106 1.22 2.51 12.12
CA ILE A 106 1.81 3.24 13.28
C ILE A 106 0.71 3.96 14.06
N PHE A 107 -0.27 4.52 13.36
CA PHE A 107 -1.38 5.22 13.98
C PHE A 107 -2.37 4.29 14.71
N PHE A 108 -2.72 3.17 14.07
CA PHE A 108 -3.78 2.28 14.55
C PHE A 108 -3.29 1.26 15.58
N LEU A 109 -2.06 0.75 15.45
CA LEU A 109 -1.51 -0.24 16.37
C LEU A 109 -1.12 0.37 17.74
N GLU A 110 -0.98 -0.51 18.72
CA GLU A 110 -0.65 -0.17 20.11
C GLU A 110 0.75 0.42 20.27
N GLU A 111 0.91 1.38 21.19
CA GLU A 111 2.17 2.07 21.49
C GLU A 111 3.29 1.13 21.92
N SER A 112 2.95 0.00 22.56
CA SER A 112 3.90 -1.03 22.96
C SER A 112 4.57 -1.75 21.77
N ILE A 113 3.98 -1.69 20.57
CA ILE A 113 4.56 -2.28 19.36
C ILE A 113 5.58 -1.28 18.79
N GLY A 114 6.86 -1.62 18.88
CA GLY A 114 7.93 -0.80 18.34
C GLY A 114 7.86 -0.61 16.81
N VAL A 115 8.31 0.56 16.35
CA VAL A 115 8.28 0.99 14.93
C VAL A 115 8.90 -0.04 13.98
N ASN A 116 10.01 -0.68 14.39
CA ASN A 116 10.68 -1.72 13.59
C ASN A 116 9.79 -2.94 13.33
N THR A 117 8.99 -3.34 14.33
CA THR A 117 8.03 -4.44 14.20
C THR A 117 6.90 -4.06 13.26
N ILE A 118 6.40 -2.82 13.34
CA ILE A 118 5.35 -2.31 12.44
C ILE A 118 5.86 -2.26 11.00
N LEU A 119 7.08 -1.77 10.79
CA LEU A 119 7.76 -1.79 9.49
C LEU A 119 7.87 -3.22 8.94
N MET A 120 8.29 -4.18 9.77
CA MET A 120 8.36 -5.59 9.38
C MET A 120 7.00 -6.17 9.00
N ILE A 121 5.96 -5.95 9.81
CA ILE A 121 4.59 -6.41 9.53
C ILE A 121 4.11 -5.82 8.19
N SER A 122 4.30 -4.53 7.98
CA SER A 122 3.89 -3.87 6.73
C SER A 122 4.66 -4.41 5.52
N ALA A 123 5.94 -4.71 5.66
CA ALA A 123 6.75 -5.28 4.60
C ALA A 123 6.33 -6.70 4.25
N ILE A 124 6.05 -7.54 5.25
CA ILE A 124 5.53 -8.90 5.05
C ILE A 124 4.18 -8.85 4.33
N ALA A 125 3.28 -7.97 4.75
CA ALA A 125 1.97 -7.81 4.12
C ALA A 125 2.10 -7.39 2.65
N VAL A 126 2.90 -6.36 2.35
CA VAL A 126 3.15 -5.89 0.99
C VAL A 126 3.83 -6.97 0.15
N ALA A 127 4.84 -7.64 0.68
CA ALA A 127 5.53 -8.72 0.00
C ALA A 127 4.60 -9.89 -0.33
N ALA A 128 3.74 -10.29 0.60
CA ALA A 128 2.76 -11.34 0.37
C ALA A 128 1.80 -10.97 -0.78
N ILE A 129 1.28 -9.74 -0.78
CA ILE A 129 0.43 -9.23 -1.87
C ILE A 129 1.18 -9.29 -3.20
N ARG A 130 2.43 -8.80 -3.25
CA ARG A 130 3.24 -8.81 -4.48
C ARG A 130 3.53 -10.22 -4.95
N MET A 131 4.03 -11.10 -4.10
CA MET A 131 4.28 -12.50 -4.46
C MET A 131 3.03 -13.18 -5.01
N SER A 132 1.86 -12.95 -4.39
CA SER A 132 0.59 -13.48 -4.90
C SER A 132 0.25 -12.98 -6.29
N SER A 133 0.52 -11.72 -6.63
CA SER A 133 0.21 -11.15 -7.96
C SER A 133 0.97 -11.80 -9.12
N TYR A 134 2.07 -12.49 -8.83
CA TYR A 134 2.89 -13.20 -9.81
C TYR A 134 2.53 -14.69 -9.93
N ILE A 135 1.58 -15.20 -9.15
CA ILE A 135 1.11 -16.59 -9.27
C ILE A 135 0.29 -16.73 -10.56
N PRO A 136 0.63 -17.65 -11.48
CA PRO A 136 -0.11 -17.86 -12.71
C PRO A 136 -1.58 -18.29 -12.46
N GLY A 137 -2.49 -17.83 -13.32
CA GLY A 137 -3.89 -18.25 -13.33
C GLY A 137 -4.81 -17.43 -12.41
N TYR A 138 -4.51 -17.30 -11.12
CA TYR A 138 -5.41 -16.63 -10.15
C TYR A 138 -4.72 -15.59 -9.25
N GLY A 139 -3.42 -15.35 -9.46
CA GLY A 139 -2.60 -14.53 -8.59
C GLY A 139 -3.08 -13.09 -8.41
N GLU A 140 -3.55 -12.45 -9.49
CA GLU A 140 -4.03 -11.07 -9.44
C GLU A 140 -5.29 -10.92 -8.58
N LYS A 141 -6.23 -11.86 -8.70
CA LYS A 141 -7.45 -11.87 -7.88
C LYS A 141 -7.10 -12.10 -6.40
N LEU A 142 -6.20 -13.05 -6.12
CA LEU A 142 -5.72 -13.31 -4.77
C LEU A 142 -5.00 -12.09 -4.17
N ALA A 143 -4.12 -11.44 -4.94
CA ALA A 143 -3.41 -10.25 -4.49
C ALA A 143 -4.37 -9.09 -4.19
N LYS A 144 -5.41 -8.88 -5.02
CA LYS A 144 -6.47 -7.90 -4.77
C LYS A 144 -7.24 -8.19 -3.48
N ASP A 145 -7.51 -9.45 -3.19
CA ASP A 145 -8.20 -9.85 -1.96
C ASP A 145 -7.30 -9.65 -0.74
N LEU A 146 -6.03 -10.07 -0.80
CA LEU A 146 -5.05 -9.84 0.27
C LEU A 146 -4.84 -8.35 0.56
N ALA A 147 -4.76 -7.52 -0.49
CA ALA A 147 -4.59 -6.08 -0.37
C ALA A 147 -5.80 -5.36 0.25
N LYS A 148 -6.95 -6.02 0.36
CA LYS A 148 -8.11 -5.53 1.15
C LYS A 148 -8.12 -6.13 2.54
N ILE A 149 -8.00 -7.45 2.63
CA ILE A 149 -8.19 -8.21 3.87
C ILE A 149 -7.11 -7.83 4.88
N LEU A 150 -5.84 -7.71 4.48
CA LEU A 150 -4.76 -7.41 5.42
C LEU A 150 -4.95 -6.03 6.09
N PRO A 151 -5.15 -4.92 5.35
CA PRO A 151 -5.48 -3.63 5.97
C PRO A 151 -6.72 -3.68 6.88
N PHE A 152 -7.83 -4.26 6.41
CA PHE A 152 -9.04 -4.32 7.23
C PHE A 152 -8.87 -5.19 8.49
N THR A 153 -8.03 -6.23 8.42
CA THR A 153 -7.69 -7.06 9.58
C THR A 153 -6.94 -6.24 10.62
N PHE A 154 -5.94 -5.44 10.21
CA PHE A 154 -5.24 -4.56 11.14
C PHE A 154 -6.15 -3.48 11.72
N LEU A 155 -7.06 -2.91 10.91
CA LEU A 155 -8.08 -2.00 11.43
C LEU A 155 -8.96 -2.69 12.48
N GLY A 156 -9.45 -3.91 12.19
CA GLY A 156 -10.29 -4.68 13.11
C GLY A 156 -9.58 -4.99 14.42
N ILE A 157 -8.31 -5.43 14.36
CA ILE A 157 -7.47 -5.65 15.54
C ILE A 157 -7.31 -4.35 16.34
N SER A 158 -7.14 -3.22 15.66
CA SER A 158 -6.93 -1.94 16.32
C SER A 158 -8.20 -1.44 17.02
N VAL A 159 -9.37 -1.56 16.36
CA VAL A 159 -10.67 -1.12 16.90
C VAL A 159 -11.04 -1.79 18.22
N VAL A 160 -10.58 -3.02 18.46
CA VAL A 160 -10.85 -3.76 19.71
C VAL A 160 -9.82 -3.48 20.81
N GLN A 161 -8.75 -2.72 20.53
CA GLN A 161 -7.74 -2.39 21.53
C GLN A 161 -8.29 -1.39 22.57
N PRO A 162 -8.01 -1.62 23.86
CA PRO A 162 -8.36 -0.66 24.91
C PRO A 162 -7.76 0.72 24.64
N GLY A 163 -8.56 1.77 24.83
CA GLY A 163 -8.05 3.15 24.79
C GLY A 163 -7.87 3.74 23.39
N ILE A 164 -8.12 3.00 22.30
CA ILE A 164 -7.98 3.56 20.94
C ILE A 164 -8.90 4.76 20.69
N PHE A 165 -10.02 4.83 21.41
CA PHE A 165 -11.04 5.86 21.27
C PHE A 165 -10.99 6.97 22.33
N ALA A 166 -10.30 6.75 23.46
CA ALA A 166 -10.30 7.69 24.58
C ALA A 166 -9.28 8.83 24.40
N ASP A 167 -8.15 8.55 23.74
CA ASP A 167 -6.99 9.45 23.70
C ASP A 167 -6.44 9.68 22.29
N LEU A 168 -7.31 9.69 21.27
CA LEU A 168 -6.93 9.89 19.87
C LEU A 168 -5.94 11.05 19.69
N GLY A 169 -6.19 12.21 20.34
CA GLY A 169 -5.31 13.38 20.26
C GLY A 169 -3.92 13.19 20.91
N VAL A 170 -3.83 12.49 22.05
CA VAL A 170 -2.53 12.19 22.69
C VAL A 170 -1.73 11.22 21.82
N ARG A 171 -2.41 10.18 21.32
CA ARG A 171 -1.83 9.11 20.51
C ARG A 171 -1.29 9.63 19.18
N VAL A 172 -2.01 10.55 18.52
CA VAL A 172 -1.47 11.20 17.31
C VAL A 172 -0.16 11.92 17.62
N GLY A 173 -0.13 12.65 18.74
CA GLY A 173 1.02 13.46 19.15
C GLY A 173 2.24 12.62 19.51
N SER A 174 2.07 11.53 20.26
CA SER A 174 3.15 10.62 20.64
C SER A 174 3.75 9.94 19.40
N ARG A 175 2.92 9.46 18.48
CA ARG A 175 3.36 8.78 17.25
C ARG A 175 4.11 9.65 16.27
N ILE A 176 3.84 10.97 16.24
CA ILE A 176 4.61 11.89 15.39
C ILE A 176 6.09 11.94 15.79
N SER A 177 6.40 11.76 17.08
CA SER A 177 7.78 11.72 17.56
C SER A 177 8.55 10.48 17.09
N GLU A 178 7.84 9.43 16.66
CA GLU A 178 8.40 8.18 16.14
C GLU A 178 8.70 8.23 14.63
N LEU A 179 8.18 9.24 13.90
CA LEU A 179 8.38 9.38 12.45
C LEU A 179 9.85 9.49 12.02
N PRO A 180 10.76 10.17 12.74
CA PRO A 180 12.18 10.20 12.35
C PRO A 180 12.82 8.81 12.35
N MET A 181 12.46 7.96 13.32
CA MET A 181 12.95 6.58 13.40
C MET A 181 12.37 5.72 12.27
N PHE A 182 11.12 5.96 11.88
CA PHE A 182 10.52 5.32 10.70
C PHE A 182 11.38 5.54 9.44
N PHE A 183 11.80 6.78 9.15
CA PHE A 183 12.60 7.06 7.95
C PHE A 183 14.00 6.43 7.96
N SER A 184 14.59 6.16 9.13
CA SER A 184 15.91 5.53 9.19
C SER A 184 15.86 4.04 8.80
N GLY A 185 14.79 3.33 9.17
CA GLY A 185 14.61 1.91 8.86
C GLY A 185 14.06 1.63 7.46
N VAL A 186 13.36 2.61 6.88
CA VAL A 186 12.62 2.50 5.62
C VAL A 186 13.50 2.13 4.41
N ILE A 187 14.79 2.52 4.39
CA ILE A 187 15.70 2.24 3.27
C ILE A 187 15.95 0.74 3.07
N ASN A 188 16.00 -0.04 4.16
CA ASN A 188 16.20 -1.49 4.09
C ASN A 188 15.00 -2.18 3.42
N TYR A 189 13.79 -1.65 3.67
CA TYR A 189 12.57 -2.18 3.07
C TYR A 189 12.43 -1.78 1.60
N LEU A 190 12.90 -0.59 1.20
CA LEU A 190 13.01 -0.24 -0.22
C LEU A 190 13.91 -1.22 -0.96
N LEU A 191 15.10 -1.49 -0.42
CA LEU A 191 16.05 -2.42 -1.01
C LEU A 191 15.45 -3.84 -1.11
N PHE A 192 14.76 -4.28 -0.06
CA PHE A 192 14.06 -5.56 -0.06
C PHE A 192 12.95 -5.63 -1.14
N ILE A 193 12.10 -4.61 -1.26
CA ILE A 193 11.04 -4.55 -2.28
C ILE A 193 11.65 -4.58 -3.69
N LEU A 194 12.75 -3.86 -3.92
CA LEU A 194 13.44 -3.85 -5.21
C LEU A 194 13.97 -5.25 -5.56
N ILE A 195 14.66 -5.91 -4.62
CA ILE A 195 15.17 -7.28 -4.82
C ILE A 195 14.01 -8.25 -5.06
N LEU A 196 12.95 -8.17 -4.26
CA LEU A 196 11.77 -9.02 -4.38
C LEU A 196 11.13 -8.88 -5.77
N GLU A 197 10.93 -7.65 -6.24
CA GLU A 197 10.29 -7.42 -7.55
C GLU A 197 11.16 -7.98 -8.68
N VAL A 198 12.48 -7.79 -8.62
CA VAL A 198 13.42 -8.37 -9.60
C VAL A 198 13.33 -9.90 -9.61
N VAL A 199 13.32 -10.54 -8.44
CA VAL A 199 13.20 -12.00 -8.30
C VAL A 199 11.87 -12.49 -8.90
N LEU A 200 10.76 -11.81 -8.60
CA LEU A 200 9.43 -12.18 -9.11
C LEU A 200 9.35 -12.08 -10.65
N ARG A 201 9.99 -11.08 -11.25
CA ARG A 201 10.09 -10.96 -12.71
C ARG A 201 10.87 -12.10 -13.35
N PHE A 202 11.93 -12.58 -12.69
CA PHE A 202 12.64 -13.76 -13.17
C PHE A 202 11.76 -15.03 -13.12
N PHE A 203 10.95 -15.19 -12.08
CA PHE A 203 9.98 -16.29 -12.01
C PHE A 203 8.92 -16.20 -13.11
N GLU A 204 8.37 -15.02 -13.37
CA GLU A 204 7.43 -14.79 -14.46
C GLU A 204 8.03 -15.21 -15.82
N PHE A 205 9.26 -14.78 -16.10
CA PHE A 205 9.96 -15.19 -17.31
C PHE A 205 10.12 -16.71 -17.40
N GLY A 206 10.41 -17.38 -16.28
CA GLY A 206 10.47 -18.83 -16.19
C GLY A 206 9.12 -19.51 -16.48
N PHE A 207 8.03 -19.01 -15.92
CA PHE A 207 6.68 -19.54 -16.16
C PHE A 207 6.24 -19.36 -17.62
N ASN A 208 6.56 -18.21 -18.22
CA ASN A 208 6.28 -17.93 -19.62
C ASN A 208 7.02 -18.90 -20.55
N ILE A 209 8.29 -19.22 -20.26
CA ILE A 209 9.05 -20.22 -21.03
C ILE A 209 8.45 -21.63 -20.86
N ALA A 210 7.96 -21.97 -19.67
CA ALA A 210 7.37 -23.26 -19.38
C ALA A 210 5.99 -23.46 -20.04
N GLY A 211 5.43 -22.44 -20.70
CA GLY A 211 4.11 -22.50 -21.33
C GLY A 211 2.96 -22.60 -20.33
N ILE A 212 3.19 -22.19 -19.08
CA ILE A 212 2.13 -22.07 -18.06
C ILE A 212 1.46 -20.71 -18.30
N GLU A 213 0.76 -20.59 -19.44
CA GLU A 213 -0.06 -19.42 -19.74
C GLU A 213 -1.40 -19.52 -19.00
N SER A 214 -1.84 -18.39 -18.46
CA SER A 214 -3.10 -18.24 -17.75
C SER A 214 -4.28 -18.51 -18.68
N GLU A 215 -5.08 -19.55 -18.39
CA GLU A 215 -6.38 -19.82 -19.05
C GLU A 215 -7.37 -18.65 -18.96
N GLU A 216 -7.14 -17.65 -18.11
CA GLU A 216 -7.98 -16.43 -18.01
C GLU A 216 -7.72 -15.37 -19.10
N ASP A 217 -6.69 -15.52 -19.95
CA ASP A 217 -6.43 -14.60 -21.07
C ASP A 217 -7.25 -14.91 -22.34
N ILE A 218 -8.11 -15.95 -22.32
CA ILE A 218 -9.02 -16.24 -23.42
C ILE A 218 -10.21 -15.27 -23.32
N PRO A 219 -10.42 -14.36 -24.30
CA PRO A 219 -11.61 -13.52 -24.31
C PRO A 219 -12.85 -14.42 -24.36
N GLN A 220 -13.80 -14.25 -23.44
CA GLN A 220 -15.05 -15.03 -23.39
C GLN A 220 -15.87 -15.05 -24.71
N ASN A 221 -15.50 -14.20 -25.67
CA ASN A 221 -16.08 -14.15 -27.02
C ASN A 221 -15.59 -15.26 -27.98
N SER A 222 -14.69 -16.15 -27.57
CA SER A 222 -14.20 -17.26 -28.41
C SER A 222 -14.92 -18.61 -28.17
N LEU A 223 -15.82 -18.68 -27.20
CA LEU A 223 -16.64 -19.88 -27.01
C LEU A 223 -17.67 -19.98 -28.14
N PRO A 224 -17.73 -21.09 -28.88
CA PRO A 224 -18.71 -21.25 -29.94
C PRO A 224 -20.11 -21.14 -29.36
N VAL A 225 -20.89 -20.18 -29.87
CA VAL A 225 -22.32 -20.05 -29.60
C VAL A 225 -22.97 -21.35 -30.05
N VAL A 226 -23.25 -22.23 -29.10
CA VAL A 226 -24.06 -23.42 -29.32
C VAL A 226 -25.45 -22.92 -29.70
N LYS A 227 -25.72 -22.87 -31.00
CA LYS A 227 -27.07 -22.66 -31.53
C LYS A 227 -27.91 -23.85 -31.05
N LYS A 228 -28.89 -23.55 -30.20
CA LYS A 228 -29.95 -24.48 -29.81
C LYS A 228 -30.77 -24.89 -31.03
#